data_AF-A0A381U8B0-F1
#
_entry.id   AF-A0A381U8B0-F1
#
_cell.length_a   1.000
_cell.length_b   1.000
_cell.length_c   1.000
_cell.angle_alpha   90.00
_cell.angle_beta   90.00
_cell.angle_gamma   90.00
#
_symmetry.space_group_name_H-M   'P 1'
#
loop_
_entity.id
_entity.type
_entity.pdbx_description
1 polymer ?
#
loop_
_entity_poly.entity_id
_entity_poly.type
_entity_poly.pdbx_seq_one_letter_code
_entity_poly.pdbx_strand_id
1 'polypeptide(L)'
;MYQDLIALLIFMFVAAFTPGPNNFLASYSGFNFGIKKTIPLICGVTFGFPILLIAINFGLIIFFKKFPILQEIIKIIGSGFILYFAYKIASNKNNEEKKINNPIKFINMLFFQFINPKAVLFAIMVISTFINTNENFLRDTIIVLSVAITFSFVSIFSWCLLGKFLRRFATNKKFVQTFNYVMSFLLIVCVIMFYV
;
A
#
# COMPACT_ATOMS: atom_id res chain seq x y z
N MET A 1 -26.85 -7.48 13.65
CA MET A 1 -26.22 -7.30 12.31
C MET A 1 -25.39 -6.03 12.37
N TYR A 2 -24.15 -6.03 11.89
CA TYR A 2 -23.32 -4.83 11.88
C TYR A 2 -23.89 -3.86 10.82
N GLN A 3 -24.48 -2.75 11.29
CA GLN A 3 -25.33 -1.87 10.46
C GLN A 3 -24.55 -1.24 9.30
N ASP A 4 -23.26 -0.96 9.50
CA ASP A 4 -22.41 -0.27 8.52
C ASP A 4 -21.62 -1.22 7.59
N LEU A 5 -21.97 -2.51 7.53
CA LEU A 5 -21.18 -3.50 6.79
C LEU A 5 -21.03 -3.13 5.30
N ILE A 6 -22.11 -2.72 4.66
CA ILE A 6 -22.11 -2.36 3.24
C ILE A 6 -21.25 -1.12 3.01
N ALA A 7 -21.38 -0.10 3.87
CA ALA A 7 -20.58 1.11 3.79
C ALA A 7 -19.08 0.82 3.99
N LEU A 8 -18.74 -0.05 4.96
CA LEU A 8 -17.37 -0.52 5.19
C LEU A 8 -16.82 -1.26 3.97
N LEU A 9 -17.58 -2.16 3.35
CA LEU A 9 -17.14 -2.90 2.15
C LEU A 9 -16.88 -1.95 0.98
N ILE A 10 -17.77 -0.99 0.73
CA ILE A 10 -17.61 0.00 -0.35
C ILE A 10 -16.40 0.89 -0.06
N PHE A 11 -16.27 1.40 1.16
CA PHE A 11 -15.14 2.22 1.57
C PHE A 11 -13.82 1.47 1.37
N MET A 12 -13.74 0.22 1.85
CA MET A 12 -12.53 -0.61 1.75
C MET A 12 -12.21 -0.98 0.31
N PHE A 13 -13.22 -1.22 -0.53
CA PHE A 13 -13.03 -1.41 -1.97
C PHE A 13 -12.38 -0.18 -2.60
N VAL A 14 -12.98 1.01 -2.41
CA VAL A 14 -12.45 2.26 -2.98
C VAL A 14 -11.06 2.55 -2.45
N ALA A 15 -10.87 2.52 -1.13
CA ALA A 15 -9.58 2.79 -0.49
C ALA A 15 -8.46 1.85 -0.94
N ALA A 16 -8.74 0.55 -1.02
CA ALA A 16 -7.73 -0.46 -1.38
C ALA A 16 -7.42 -0.46 -2.88
N PHE A 17 -8.43 -0.34 -3.75
CA PHE A 17 -8.23 -0.46 -5.21
C PHE A 17 -7.81 0.83 -5.89
N THR A 18 -8.13 1.99 -5.30
CA THR A 18 -7.68 3.29 -5.82
C THR A 18 -6.16 3.26 -6.04
N PRO A 19 -5.64 3.67 -7.21
CA PRO A 19 -4.21 3.66 -7.50
C PRO A 19 -3.40 4.41 -6.43
N GLY A 20 -2.19 3.93 -6.14
CA GLY A 20 -1.33 4.54 -5.13
C GLY A 20 -0.04 3.75 -4.89
N PRO A 21 0.77 4.13 -3.88
CA PRO A 21 2.13 3.62 -3.73
C PRO A 21 2.23 2.09 -3.66
N ASN A 22 1.47 1.44 -2.77
CA ASN A 22 1.45 -0.02 -2.65
C ASN A 22 1.10 -0.70 -3.98
N ASN A 23 0.08 -0.18 -4.67
CA ASN A 23 -0.48 -0.73 -5.88
C ASN A 23 0.50 -0.62 -7.06
N PHE A 24 1.17 0.53 -7.22
CA PHE A 24 2.21 0.73 -8.22
C PHE A 24 3.45 -0.13 -7.95
N LEU A 25 3.86 -0.28 -6.69
CA LEU A 25 4.94 -1.20 -6.33
C LEU A 25 4.59 -2.67 -6.62
N ALA A 26 3.34 -3.09 -6.39
CA ALA A 26 2.86 -4.43 -6.71
C ALA A 26 2.83 -4.69 -8.22
N SER A 27 2.31 -3.74 -9.01
CA SER A 27 2.36 -3.84 -10.48
C SER A 27 3.78 -3.86 -11.01
N TYR A 28 4.64 -2.97 -10.52
CA TYR A 28 6.07 -2.97 -10.87
C TYR A 28 6.73 -4.32 -10.58
N SER A 29 6.48 -4.85 -9.38
CA SER A 29 7.05 -6.12 -8.94
C SER A 29 6.53 -7.31 -9.76
N GLY A 30 5.22 -7.36 -9.99
CA GLY A 30 4.57 -8.41 -10.80
C GLY A 30 5.05 -8.39 -12.25
N PHE A 31 5.27 -7.19 -12.82
CA PHE A 31 5.79 -7.01 -14.17
C PHE A 31 7.25 -7.48 -14.30
N ASN A 32 8.14 -7.04 -13.40
CA ASN A 32 9.59 -7.28 -13.53
C ASN A 32 10.07 -8.61 -12.93
N PHE A 33 9.42 -9.09 -11.87
CA PHE A 33 9.90 -10.24 -11.09
C PHE A 33 8.90 -11.41 -11.05
N GLY A 34 7.65 -11.18 -11.44
CA GLY A 34 6.58 -12.17 -11.42
C GLY A 34 6.05 -12.48 -10.02
N ILE A 35 4.88 -13.13 -9.97
CA ILE A 35 4.07 -13.31 -8.75
C ILE A 35 4.86 -13.92 -7.59
N LYS A 36 5.62 -15.01 -7.83
CA LYS A 36 6.39 -15.71 -6.77
C LYS A 36 7.32 -14.77 -6.02
N LYS A 37 8.01 -13.87 -6.74
CA LYS A 37 8.94 -12.90 -6.14
C LYS A 37 8.23 -11.67 -5.55
N THR A 38 6.93 -11.50 -5.82
CA THR A 38 6.09 -10.42 -5.28
C THR A 38 5.37 -10.83 -3.98
N ILE A 39 5.31 -12.12 -3.64
CA ILE A 39 4.66 -12.61 -2.40
C ILE A 39 5.12 -11.85 -1.14
N PRO A 40 6.41 -11.57 -0.90
CA PRO A 40 6.82 -10.82 0.28
C PRO A 40 6.19 -9.41 0.35
N LEU A 41 6.08 -8.72 -0.79
CA LEU A 41 5.41 -7.42 -0.89
C LEU A 41 3.92 -7.55 -0.56
N ILE A 42 3.24 -8.51 -1.17
CA ILE A 42 1.81 -8.79 -0.95
C ILE A 42 1.55 -9.02 0.53
N CYS A 43 2.27 -9.95 1.17
CA CYS A 43 2.13 -10.24 2.59
C CYS A 43 2.44 -9.01 3.46
N GLY A 44 3.46 -8.23 3.12
CA GLY A 44 3.83 -7.04 3.89
C GLY A 44 2.71 -6.00 3.92
N VAL A 45 2.02 -5.79 2.79
CA VAL A 45 0.85 -4.91 2.73
C VAL A 45 -0.35 -5.54 3.45
N THR A 46 -0.65 -6.81 3.16
CA THR A 46 -1.82 -7.52 3.71
C THR A 46 -1.80 -7.61 5.23
N PHE A 47 -0.63 -7.82 5.85
CA PHE A 47 -0.52 -7.86 7.31
C PHE A 47 -0.17 -6.50 7.92
N GLY A 48 0.60 -5.66 7.22
CA GLY A 48 0.99 -4.35 7.75
C GLY A 48 -0.21 -3.42 7.98
N PHE A 49 -1.20 -3.43 7.09
CA PHE A 49 -2.35 -2.53 7.20
C PHE A 49 -3.28 -2.87 8.39
N PRO A 50 -3.64 -4.14 8.63
CA PRO A 50 -4.31 -4.55 9.86
C PRO A 50 -3.52 -4.24 11.15
N ILE A 51 -2.19 -4.40 11.15
CA ILE A 51 -1.38 -4.05 12.33
C ILE A 51 -1.43 -2.54 12.56
N LEU A 52 -1.39 -1.72 11.51
CA LEU A 52 -1.60 -0.28 11.60
C LEU A 52 -2.99 0.06 12.16
N LEU A 53 -4.04 -0.62 11.70
CA LEU A 53 -5.41 -0.45 12.24
C LEU A 53 -5.45 -0.76 13.73
N ILE A 54 -4.86 -1.86 14.17
CA ILE A 54 -4.74 -2.22 15.60
C ILE A 54 -4.03 -1.09 16.36
N ALA A 55 -2.88 -0.62 15.88
CA ALA A 55 -2.15 0.46 16.54
C ALA A 55 -2.99 1.73 16.70
N ILE A 56 -3.72 2.13 15.65
CA ILE A 56 -4.61 3.30 15.67
C ILE A 56 -5.79 3.10 16.61
N ASN A 57 -6.38 1.91 16.60
CA ASN A 57 -7.52 1.54 17.45
C ASN A 57 -7.17 1.58 18.94
N PHE A 58 -5.95 1.18 19.32
CA PHE A 58 -5.45 1.20 20.71
C PHE A 58 -4.81 2.54 21.12
N GLY A 59 -5.11 3.63 20.40
CA GLY A 59 -4.84 4.98 20.90
C GLY A 59 -3.77 5.77 20.15
N LEU A 60 -3.16 5.24 19.08
CA LEU A 60 -2.28 6.05 18.21
C LEU A 60 -3.02 7.28 17.64
N ILE A 61 -4.35 7.18 17.48
CA ILE A 61 -5.19 8.30 17.05
C ILE A 61 -5.16 9.49 18.03
N ILE A 62 -5.03 9.22 19.33
CA ILE A 62 -4.94 10.26 20.36
C ILE A 62 -3.60 11.00 20.24
N PHE A 63 -2.51 10.25 19.98
CA PHE A 63 -1.19 10.84 19.72
C PHE A 63 -1.21 11.74 18.49
N PHE A 64 -1.85 11.32 17.40
CA PHE A 64 -1.98 12.17 16.21
C PHE A 64 -2.79 13.45 16.45
N LYS A 65 -3.85 13.39 17.27
CA LYS A 65 -4.61 14.59 17.66
C LYS A 65 -3.79 15.53 18.54
N LYS A 66 -2.96 14.99 19.44
CA LYS A 66 -2.12 15.78 20.36
C LYS A 66 -0.87 16.35 19.71
N PHE A 67 -0.29 15.63 18.75
CA PHE A 67 0.94 15.98 18.05
C PHE A 67 0.70 15.99 16.54
N PRO A 68 0.06 17.05 16.00
CA PRO A 68 -0.22 17.13 14.56
C PRO A 68 1.05 17.07 13.71
N ILE A 69 2.18 17.55 14.24
CA ILE A 69 3.49 17.47 13.57
C ILE A 69 3.94 16.04 13.26
N LEU A 70 3.44 15.04 14.00
CA LEU A 70 3.76 13.63 13.74
C LEU A 70 3.20 13.16 12.39
N GLN A 71 2.03 13.68 11.99
CA GLN A 71 1.46 13.38 10.66
C GLN A 71 2.33 13.97 9.54
N GLU A 72 2.90 15.15 9.77
CA GLU A 72 3.80 15.80 8.82
C GLU A 72 5.13 15.05 8.71
N ILE A 73 5.70 14.61 9.83
CA ILE A 73 6.91 13.76 9.86
C ILE A 73 6.67 12.45 9.09
N ILE A 74 5.53 11.77 9.35
CA ILE A 74 5.13 10.57 8.60
C ILE A 74 5.06 10.86 7.11
N LYS A 75 4.44 11.98 6.72
CA LYS A 75 4.34 12.40 5.32
C LYS A 75 5.70 12.59 4.68
N ILE A 76 6.64 13.24 5.36
CA ILE A 76 8.00 13.48 4.85
C ILE A 76 8.77 12.15 4.72
N ILE A 77 8.77 11.32 5.77
CA ILE A 77 9.48 10.02 5.76
C ILE A 77 8.90 9.09 4.70
N GLY A 78 7.57 9.00 4.62
CA GLY A 78 6.86 8.24 3.59
C GLY A 78 7.21 8.68 2.18
N SER A 79 7.26 9.99 1.97
CA SER A 79 7.65 10.58 0.68
C SER A 79 9.07 10.20 0.30
N GLY A 80 10.03 10.33 1.23
CA GLY A 80 11.41 9.89 1.01
C GLY A 80 11.53 8.41 0.66
N PHE A 81 10.75 7.56 1.34
CA PHE A 81 10.72 6.12 1.06
C PHE A 81 10.11 5.78 -0.31
N ILE A 82 9.08 6.50 -0.73
CA ILE A 82 8.49 6.35 -2.08
C ILE A 82 9.47 6.85 -3.15
N LEU A 83 10.12 7.99 -2.94
CA LEU A 83 11.13 8.54 -3.85
C LEU A 83 12.32 7.59 -3.99
N TYR A 84 12.75 6.94 -2.90
CA TYR A 84 13.76 5.87 -2.94
C TYR A 84 13.35 4.75 -3.90
N PHE A 85 12.10 4.27 -3.84
CA PHE A 85 11.63 3.26 -4.77
C PHE A 85 11.46 3.79 -6.20
N ALA A 86 10.96 5.02 -6.38
CA ALA A 86 10.85 5.65 -7.69
C ALA A 86 12.21 5.72 -8.39
N TYR A 87 13.26 6.14 -7.66
CA TYR A 87 14.63 6.16 -8.14
C TYR A 87 15.14 4.76 -8.48
N LYS A 88 14.91 3.78 -7.60
CA LYS A 88 15.34 2.39 -7.81
C LYS A 88 14.69 1.74 -9.02
N ILE A 89 13.41 2.05 -9.26
CA ILE A 89 12.64 1.59 -10.42
C ILE A 89 13.19 2.22 -11.70
N ALA A 90 13.38 3.55 -11.72
CA ALA A 90 13.90 4.27 -12.89
C ALA A 90 15.35 3.89 -13.23
N SER A 91 16.15 3.59 -12.22
CA SER A 91 17.57 3.20 -12.36
C SER A 91 17.76 1.72 -12.71
N ASN A 92 16.68 0.93 -12.73
CA ASN A 92 16.76 -0.49 -13.04
C ASN A 92 17.01 -0.71 -14.55
N LYS A 93 18.28 -0.63 -14.94
CA LYS A 93 18.75 -1.08 -16.26
C LYS A 93 18.73 -2.60 -16.24
N ASN A 94 17.89 -3.22 -17.08
CA ASN A 94 17.87 -4.67 -17.27
C ASN A 94 19.24 -5.16 -17.77
N ASN A 95 20.17 -5.40 -16.86
CA ASN A 95 21.38 -6.15 -17.15
C ASN A 95 20.95 -7.62 -17.22
N GLU A 96 20.93 -8.17 -18.43
CA GLU A 96 20.43 -9.50 -18.76
C GLU A 96 21.17 -10.65 -18.05
N GLU A 97 22.26 -10.36 -17.34
CA GLU A 97 23.17 -11.36 -16.77
C GLU A 97 23.08 -11.56 -15.26
N LYS A 98 22.39 -10.68 -14.50
CA LYS A 98 22.29 -10.85 -13.04
C LYS A 98 20.90 -11.35 -12.65
N LYS A 99 20.86 -12.38 -11.78
CA LYS A 99 19.64 -12.76 -11.02
C LYS A 99 19.22 -11.58 -10.15
N ILE A 100 18.49 -10.63 -10.71
CA ILE A 100 17.98 -9.49 -9.94
C ILE A 100 16.91 -10.04 -8.99
N ASN A 101 17.24 -10.02 -7.69
CA ASN A 101 16.29 -10.27 -6.63
C ASN A 101 15.38 -9.07 -6.50
N ASN A 102 14.07 -9.32 -6.32
CA ASN A 102 13.12 -8.25 -6.08
C ASN A 102 13.58 -7.45 -4.84
N PRO A 103 13.86 -6.14 -4.97
CA PRO A 103 14.36 -5.36 -3.85
C PRO A 103 13.31 -5.09 -2.76
N ILE A 104 12.04 -5.37 -3.05
CA ILE A 104 10.92 -5.10 -2.16
C ILE A 104 10.72 -6.30 -1.24
N LYS A 105 11.08 -6.13 0.03
CA LYS A 105 10.99 -7.15 1.08
C LYS A 105 9.71 -7.01 1.89
N PHE A 106 9.29 -8.09 2.55
CA PHE A 106 8.16 -8.12 3.47
C PHE A 106 8.25 -7.02 4.54
N ILE A 107 9.38 -6.97 5.24
CA ILE A 107 9.57 -6.04 6.37
C ILE A 107 9.46 -4.58 5.94
N ASN A 108 9.98 -4.25 4.75
CA ASN A 108 9.90 -2.93 4.16
C ASN A 108 8.44 -2.53 3.94
N MET A 109 7.63 -3.43 3.38
CA MET A 109 6.23 -3.13 3.08
C MET A 109 5.31 -3.16 4.29
N LEU A 110 5.64 -3.96 5.31
CA LEU A 110 4.95 -3.97 6.60
C LEU A 110 5.11 -2.61 7.29
N PHE A 111 6.36 -2.16 7.48
CA PHE A 111 6.61 -0.86 8.09
C PHE A 111 6.18 0.32 7.22
N PHE A 112 6.23 0.15 5.90
CA PHE A 112 5.74 1.18 4.98
C PHE A 112 4.28 1.54 5.23
N GLN A 113 3.43 0.64 5.73
CA GLN A 113 2.05 1.00 6.05
C GLN A 113 1.96 2.12 7.11
N PHE A 114 2.88 2.15 8.07
CA PHE A 114 2.92 3.17 9.13
C PHE A 114 3.39 4.54 8.66
N ILE A 115 4.23 4.56 7.62
CA ILE A 115 4.78 5.80 7.07
C ILE A 115 4.10 6.20 5.75
N ASN A 116 3.15 5.43 5.24
CA ASN A 116 2.41 5.74 4.03
C ASN A 116 1.21 6.64 4.36
N PRO A 117 1.21 7.92 3.96
CA PRO A 117 0.16 8.87 4.31
C PRO A 117 -1.24 8.40 3.88
N LYS A 118 -1.33 7.76 2.70
CA LYS A 118 -2.58 7.16 2.21
C LYS A 118 -3.10 6.08 3.17
N ALA A 119 -2.23 5.17 3.60
CA ALA A 119 -2.61 4.09 4.51
C ALA A 119 -3.00 4.62 5.89
N VAL A 120 -2.23 5.56 6.45
CA VAL A 120 -2.51 6.18 7.75
C VAL A 120 -3.84 6.93 7.73
N LEU A 121 -4.10 7.75 6.70
CA LEU A 121 -5.36 8.48 6.56
C LEU A 121 -6.56 7.54 6.46
N PHE A 122 -6.48 6.48 5.64
CA PHE A 122 -7.55 5.48 5.58
C PHE A 122 -7.74 4.73 6.88
N ALA A 123 -6.67 4.37 7.57
CA ALA A 123 -6.78 3.70 8.85
C ALA A 123 -7.47 4.59 9.89
N ILE A 124 -7.14 5.89 9.95
CA ILE A 124 -7.84 6.85 10.82
C ILE A 124 -9.33 6.92 10.47
N MET A 125 -9.68 7.08 9.19
CA MET A 125 -11.08 7.15 8.73
C MET A 125 -11.85 5.87 9.04
N VAL A 126 -11.25 4.70 8.84
CA VAL A 126 -11.92 3.42 9.11
C VAL A 126 -12.21 3.27 10.59
N ILE A 127 -11.21 3.51 11.45
CA ILE A 127 -11.37 3.39 12.89
C ILE A 127 -12.40 4.41 13.41
N SER A 128 -12.35 5.66 12.94
CA SER A 128 -13.26 6.71 13.42
C SER A 128 -14.71 6.52 12.97
N THR A 129 -14.93 5.85 11.84
CA THR A 129 -16.26 5.74 11.22
C THR A 129 -16.92 4.41 11.52
N PHE A 130 -16.14 3.33 11.57
CA PHE A 130 -16.65 1.96 11.59
C PHE A 130 -16.39 1.23 12.92
N ILE A 131 -15.70 1.83 13.89
CA ILE A 131 -15.54 1.22 15.22
C ILE A 131 -16.22 2.08 16.27
N ASN A 132 -17.24 1.53 16.92
CA ASN A 132 -17.84 2.15 18.08
C ASN A 132 -17.00 1.80 19.32
N THR A 133 -16.44 2.81 19.98
CA THR A 133 -15.60 2.65 21.17
C THR A 133 -16.41 2.43 22.45
N ASN A 134 -17.69 2.83 22.46
CA ASN A 134 -18.54 2.80 23.64
C ASN A 134 -19.35 1.49 23.73
N GLU A 135 -19.69 0.92 22.57
CA GLU A 135 -20.46 -0.32 22.48
C GLU A 135 -19.85 -1.26 21.44
N ASN A 136 -19.85 -2.57 21.71
CA ASN A 136 -19.47 -3.61 20.73
C ASN A 136 -18.04 -3.50 20.15
N PHE A 137 -17.13 -2.77 20.81
CA PHE A 137 -15.76 -2.51 20.36
C PHE A 137 -15.03 -3.74 19.78
N LEU A 138 -15.06 -4.87 20.49
CA LEU A 138 -14.38 -6.11 20.04
C LEU A 138 -14.98 -6.66 18.75
N ARG A 139 -16.31 -6.68 18.65
CA ARG A 139 -17.02 -7.19 17.46
C ARG A 139 -16.68 -6.33 16.24
N ASP A 140 -16.80 -5.02 16.37
CA ASP A 140 -16.59 -4.08 15.27
C ASP A 140 -15.12 -4.10 14.83
N THR A 141 -14.18 -4.18 15.78
CA THR A 141 -12.75 -4.36 15.51
C THR A 141 -12.48 -5.64 14.71
N ILE A 142 -13.05 -6.78 15.11
CA ILE A 142 -12.87 -8.06 14.40
C ILE A 142 -13.42 -7.99 12.98
N ILE A 143 -14.59 -7.38 12.78
CA ILE A 143 -15.21 -7.20 11.46
C ILE A 143 -14.32 -6.32 10.58
N VAL A 144 -13.90 -5.16 11.08
CA VAL A 144 -13.03 -4.22 10.36
C VAL A 144 -11.70 -4.88 9.96
N LEU A 145 -11.05 -5.60 10.88
CA LEU A 145 -9.78 -6.30 10.57
C LEU A 145 -9.97 -7.41 9.54
N SER A 146 -11.07 -8.16 9.61
CA SER A 146 -11.37 -9.23 8.65
C SER A 146 -11.59 -8.68 7.24
N VAL A 147 -12.34 -7.58 7.12
CA VAL A 147 -12.52 -6.86 5.85
C VAL A 147 -11.19 -6.28 5.37
N ALA A 148 -10.40 -5.69 6.27
CA ALA A 148 -9.12 -5.09 5.92
C ALA A 148 -8.10 -6.08 5.37
N ILE A 149 -7.95 -7.25 6.00
CA ILE A 149 -7.08 -8.33 5.49
C ILE A 149 -7.54 -8.75 4.10
N THR A 150 -8.85 -8.98 3.94
CA THR A 150 -9.44 -9.44 2.67
C THR A 150 -9.19 -8.45 1.54
N PHE A 151 -9.59 -7.19 1.71
CA PHE A 151 -9.46 -6.18 0.66
C PHE A 151 -8.00 -5.79 0.40
N SER A 152 -7.15 -5.77 1.43
CA SER A 152 -5.71 -5.52 1.24
C SER A 152 -5.08 -6.61 0.38
N PHE A 153 -5.37 -7.89 0.66
CA PHE A 153 -4.90 -9.02 -0.15
C PHE A 153 -5.44 -8.98 -1.58
N VAL A 154 -6.77 -8.88 -1.75
CA VAL A 154 -7.38 -8.92 -3.08
C VAL A 154 -6.90 -7.76 -3.94
N SER A 155 -6.84 -6.53 -3.40
CA SER A 155 -6.35 -5.38 -4.16
C SER A 155 -4.89 -5.55 -4.56
N ILE A 156 -3.99 -5.82 -3.61
CA ILE A 156 -2.55 -5.87 -3.90
C ILE A 156 -2.22 -7.03 -4.85
N PHE A 157 -2.94 -8.15 -4.73
CA PHE A 157 -2.82 -9.28 -5.64
C PHE A 157 -3.33 -8.92 -7.04
N SER A 158 -4.47 -8.25 -7.17
CA SER A 158 -4.99 -7.77 -8.46
C SER A 158 -4.01 -6.81 -9.15
N TRP A 159 -3.42 -5.87 -8.42
CA TRP A 159 -2.39 -4.97 -8.98
C TRP A 159 -1.10 -5.71 -9.36
N CYS A 160 -0.72 -6.77 -8.63
CA CYS A 160 0.38 -7.66 -9.03
C CYS A 160 0.05 -8.41 -10.33
N LEU A 161 -1.17 -8.95 -10.45
CA LEU A 161 -1.65 -9.64 -11.65
C LEU A 161 -1.69 -8.70 -12.85
N LEU A 162 -2.14 -7.46 -12.66
CA LEU A 162 -2.12 -6.43 -13.71
C LEU A 162 -0.70 -6.22 -14.25
N GLY A 163 0.28 -6.04 -13.36
CA GLY A 163 1.69 -5.93 -13.76
C GLY A 163 2.18 -7.17 -14.51
N LYS A 164 1.86 -8.36 -14.00
CA LYS A 164 2.24 -9.64 -14.63
C LYS A 164 1.58 -9.83 -16.01
N PHE A 165 0.34 -9.39 -16.17
CA PHE A 165 -0.39 -9.39 -17.43
C PHE A 165 0.26 -8.45 -18.44
N LEU A 166 0.55 -7.20 -18.04
CA LEU A 166 1.20 -6.21 -18.89
C LEU A 166 2.58 -6.67 -19.37
N ARG A 167 3.29 -7.49 -18.59
CA ARG A 167 4.58 -8.08 -19.00
C ARG A 167 4.48 -8.95 -20.26
N ARG A 168 3.31 -9.53 -20.58
CA ARG A 168 3.11 -10.35 -21.79
C ARG A 168 3.25 -9.54 -23.08
N PHE A 169 2.99 -8.22 -23.01
CA PHE A 169 3.10 -7.32 -24.16
C PHE A 169 4.50 -6.68 -24.29
N ALA A 170 5.39 -6.91 -23.31
CA ALA A 170 6.72 -6.33 -23.28
C ALA A 170 7.70 -7.12 -24.17
N THR A 171 7.61 -6.91 -25.48
CA THR A 171 8.40 -7.62 -26.50
C THR A 171 9.84 -7.11 -26.65
N ASN A 172 10.15 -5.91 -26.15
CA ASN A 172 11.47 -5.30 -26.27
C ASN A 172 11.93 -4.58 -24.98
N LYS A 173 13.23 -4.29 -24.91
CA LYS A 173 13.84 -3.59 -23.76
C LYS A 173 13.25 -2.20 -23.53
N LYS A 174 12.89 -1.48 -24.61
CA LYS A 174 12.30 -0.14 -24.54
C LYS A 174 10.97 -0.16 -23.79
N PHE A 175 10.07 -1.09 -24.09
CA PHE A 175 8.77 -1.22 -23.43
C PHE A 175 8.93 -1.45 -21.93
N VAL A 176 9.86 -2.32 -21.52
CA VAL A 176 10.15 -2.55 -20.10
C VAL A 176 10.64 -1.28 -19.41
N GLN A 177 11.55 -0.54 -20.06
CA GLN A 177 12.04 0.73 -19.51
C GLN A 177 10.93 1.78 -19.43
N THR A 178 10.12 1.93 -20.47
CA THR A 178 8.96 2.84 -20.45
C THR A 178 8.01 2.49 -19.32
N PHE A 179 7.68 1.22 -19.12
CA PHE A 179 6.83 0.78 -18.00
C PHE A 179 7.45 1.15 -16.65
N ASN A 180 8.75 0.92 -16.46
CA ASN A 180 9.44 1.30 -15.23
C ASN A 180 9.42 2.83 -15.02
N TYR A 181 9.66 3.63 -16.06
CA TYR A 181 9.57 5.08 -15.96
C TYR A 181 8.16 5.56 -15.63
N VAL A 182 7.12 4.97 -16.23
CA VAL A 182 5.72 5.28 -15.90
C VAL A 182 5.43 4.96 -14.43
N MET A 183 5.83 3.79 -13.94
CA MET A 183 5.63 3.43 -12.52
C MET A 183 6.40 4.36 -11.57
N SER A 184 7.64 4.73 -11.93
CA SER A 184 8.44 5.69 -11.17
C SER A 184 7.77 7.07 -11.13
N PHE A 185 7.30 7.56 -12.27
CA PHE A 185 6.58 8.82 -12.39
C PHE A 185 5.29 8.82 -11.55
N LEU A 186 4.49 7.74 -11.61
CA LEU A 186 3.26 7.61 -10.82
C LEU A 186 3.53 7.61 -9.30
N LEU A 187 4.67 7.07 -8.85
CA LEU A 187 5.10 7.16 -7.46
C LEU A 187 5.45 8.60 -7.07
N ILE A 188 6.13 9.36 -7.95
CA ILE A 188 6.41 10.78 -7.73
C ILE A 188 5.10 11.59 -7.68
N VAL A 189 4.14 11.29 -8.56
CA VAL A 189 2.80 11.91 -8.52
C VAL A 189 2.10 11.62 -7.18
N CYS A 190 2.21 10.39 -6.64
CA CYS A 190 1.67 10.10 -5.30
C CYS A 190 2.30 10.99 -4.22
N VAL A 191 3.60 11.23 -4.29
CA VAL A 191 4.30 12.11 -3.34
C VAL A 191 3.76 13.53 -3.45
N ILE A 192 3.67 14.07 -4.67
CA ILE A 192 3.14 15.43 -4.91
C ILE A 192 1.71 15.56 -4.35
N MET A 193 0.85 14.58 -4.62
CA MET A 193 -0.53 14.55 -4.14
C MET A 193 -0.67 14.51 -2.61
N PHE A 194 0.38 14.20 -1.84
CA PHE A 194 0.32 14.31 -0.38
C PHE A 194 0.47 15.75 0.13
N TYR A 195 0.90 16.68 -0.72
CA TYR A 195 1.15 18.09 -0.37
C TYR A 195 0.17 19.07 -1.03
N VAL A 196 -0.77 18.57 -1.82
CA VAL A 196 -1.88 19.33 -2.42
C VAL A 196 -3.15 19.00 -1.66
#